data_AF-A0A5C9DY14-F1
#
_entry.id   AF-A0A5C9DY14-F1
#
_cell.length_a   1.000
_cell.length_b   1.000
_cell.length_c   1.000
_cell.angle_alpha   90.00
_cell.angle_beta   90.00
_cell.angle_gamma   90.00
#
_symmetry.space_group_name_H-M   'P 1'
#
loop_
_entity.id
_entity.type
_entity.pdbx_description
1 polymer ?
#
loop_
_entity_poly.entity_id
_entity_poly.type
_entity_poly.pdbx_seq_one_letter_code
_entity_poly.pdbx_strand_id
1 'polypeptide(L)'
;MFRITQFISEELGLVTTPPKTAEFMVSKIVENYKKGQKILDPCVGPGIFIEKLLELGIKANDIYAYDIKPTYKKDLKRLGISFERKDVLLSFTSDSKNQFDYIIGNPPYLNKSSEYVRRNKKELKPLYGKINAHETYSMFIVNSIWRLKEGGKMVFITSDTFLTLRSHRKLRKFILSNCKINELILAPKALFTSQSVSTKTIILVLTKLTREKNRQNRKENIIKIIPRLNNESEYIDPPKVKKVKQKKYHLLPFNIFCTDVEDEIIDLFEKSPKLSEFTDGYIGMHTHNNRKFIAAIEGTELAEIFKKRNEQIKKQNRKYKIISREEFKLSQWKPYLKRGGGDQYYRPIMEALDWRESSREVYDIPKNAPFEKEGIVISGVSSHLAARYMPSGCYWDSNKAIGFIIKDPEFSIEYVLGVLNSSLYNYLAKGIINNTSSIQLSALKALPMIKPDKDIKELVEFWVKKILEKKKIKINYEYIKEQRQIDKTIFDFYKQQFEFSQDLKEKLNRKYAIYSN
;
A
#
# COMPACT_ATOMS: atom_id res chain seq x y z
N MET A 1 23.88 37.94 5.60
CA MET A 1 22.67 37.12 5.82
C MET A 1 21.71 37.38 4.66
N PHE A 2 21.87 36.67 3.54
CA PHE A 2 21.02 36.85 2.36
C PHE A 2 19.83 35.88 2.47
N ARG A 3 18.67 36.37 2.93
CA ARG A 3 17.42 35.61 2.82
C ARG A 3 16.98 35.63 1.36
N ILE A 4 17.00 34.46 0.72
CA ILE A 4 16.30 34.26 -0.56
C ILE A 4 14.81 34.41 -0.24
N THR A 5 14.19 35.40 -0.86
CA THR A 5 12.81 35.83 -0.61
C THR A 5 11.82 34.69 -0.85
N GLN A 6 10.88 34.54 0.09
CA GLN A 6 9.80 33.56 0.07
C GLN A 6 8.78 33.98 -0.99
N PHE A 7 8.82 33.37 -2.18
CA PHE A 7 7.85 33.61 -3.24
C PHE A 7 6.87 32.45 -3.36
N ILE A 8 5.61 32.75 -3.10
CA ILE A 8 4.45 31.90 -3.38
C ILE A 8 4.10 32.14 -4.84
N SER A 9 4.37 31.15 -5.69
CA SER A 9 3.73 31.07 -7.00
C SER A 9 3.24 29.63 -7.19
N GLU A 10 2.03 29.48 -7.74
CA GLU A 10 1.39 28.20 -8.08
C GLU A 10 2.14 27.53 -9.25
N GLU A 11 3.40 27.19 -9.01
CA GLU A 11 4.29 26.61 -10.00
C GLU A 11 4.31 25.09 -9.87
N LEU A 12 3.95 24.37 -10.94
CA LEU A 12 4.32 22.96 -11.23
C LEU A 12 4.69 22.06 -10.02
N GLY A 13 3.85 22.00 -9.00
CA GLY A 13 4.10 21.19 -7.80
C GLY A 13 5.38 21.53 -7.02
N LEU A 14 5.82 22.80 -7.04
CA LEU A 14 6.93 23.29 -6.22
C LEU A 14 6.56 23.18 -4.74
N VAL A 15 7.34 22.40 -4.01
CA VAL A 15 7.21 22.25 -2.56
C VAL A 15 8.54 22.65 -1.95
N THR A 16 8.54 23.72 -1.17
CA THR A 16 9.76 24.22 -0.50
C THR A 16 10.04 23.40 0.75
N THR A 17 11.28 22.93 0.90
CA THR A 17 11.70 22.16 2.08
C THR A 17 11.89 23.10 3.28
N PRO A 18 11.28 22.84 4.45
CA PRO A 18 11.54 23.62 5.65
C PRO A 18 13.03 23.65 6.02
N PRO A 19 13.56 24.78 6.55
CA PRO A 19 14.98 24.93 6.83
C PRO A 19 15.58 23.86 7.75
N LYS A 20 14.89 23.49 8.84
CA LYS A 20 15.36 22.46 9.78
C LYS A 20 15.46 21.08 9.12
N THR A 21 14.46 20.72 8.32
CA THR A 21 14.50 19.50 7.50
C THR A 21 15.66 19.54 6.49
N ALA A 22 15.89 20.67 5.82
CA ALA A 22 16.98 20.81 4.85
C ALA A 22 18.36 20.69 5.50
N GLU A 23 18.56 21.33 6.65
CA GLU A 23 19.77 21.25 7.46
C GLU A 23 20.06 19.80 7.89
N PHE A 24 19.05 19.09 8.40
CA PHE A 24 19.17 17.68 8.76
C PHE A 24 19.51 16.79 7.55
N MET A 25 18.92 17.05 6.38
CA MET A 25 19.27 16.29 5.17
C MET A 25 20.70 16.56 4.70
N VAL A 26 21.17 17.80 4.80
CA VAL A 26 22.55 18.16 4.44
C VAL A 26 23.56 17.53 5.40
N SER A 27 23.26 17.42 6.70
CA SER A 27 24.18 16.78 7.65
C SER A 27 24.51 15.32 7.26
N LYS A 28 23.55 14.59 6.67
CA LYS A 28 23.75 13.21 6.15
C LYS A 28 24.78 13.10 5.02
N ILE A 29 25.10 14.22 4.37
CA ILE A 29 26.13 14.32 3.35
C ILE A 29 27.45 14.78 3.98
N VAL A 30 27.41 15.90 4.72
CA VAL A 30 28.59 16.59 5.23
C VAL A 30 29.44 15.70 6.14
N GLU A 31 28.83 14.82 6.94
CA GLU A 31 29.53 13.89 7.84
C GLU A 31 30.63 13.05 7.16
N ASN A 32 30.51 12.78 5.85
CA ASN A 32 31.45 11.91 5.13
C ASN A 32 32.06 12.61 3.90
N TYR A 33 31.83 13.90 3.75
CA TYR A 33 32.25 14.66 2.58
C TYR A 33 33.78 14.85 2.55
N LYS A 34 34.36 14.68 1.37
CA LYS A 34 35.76 15.02 1.08
C LYS A 34 35.80 16.04 -0.04
N LYS A 35 36.68 17.04 0.11
CA LYS A 35 36.89 18.10 -0.88
C LYS A 35 37.10 17.51 -2.29
N GLY A 36 36.41 18.08 -3.29
CA GLY A 36 36.46 17.62 -4.68
C GLY A 36 35.40 16.57 -5.04
N GLN A 37 34.62 16.06 -4.08
CA GLN A 37 33.49 15.19 -4.37
C GLN A 37 32.30 15.99 -4.89
N LYS A 38 31.65 15.51 -5.96
CA LYS A 38 30.59 16.26 -6.65
C LYS A 38 29.23 16.01 -5.99
N ILE A 39 28.52 17.10 -5.67
CA ILE A 39 27.18 17.09 -5.09
C ILE A 39 26.19 17.66 -6.10
N LEU A 40 25.09 16.96 -6.36
CA LEU A 40 24.02 17.43 -7.25
C LEU A 40 22.71 17.64 -6.49
N ASP A 41 22.06 18.78 -6.72
CA ASP A 41 20.61 18.94 -6.57
C ASP A 41 19.93 18.88 -7.95
N PRO A 42 19.18 17.82 -8.29
CA PRO A 42 18.60 17.63 -9.61
C PRO A 42 17.30 18.39 -9.84
N CYS A 43 16.79 19.09 -8.83
CA CYS A 43 15.53 19.83 -8.86
C CYS A 43 15.59 20.98 -7.85
N VAL A 44 16.56 21.88 -8.05
CA VAL A 44 17.06 22.79 -7.02
C VAL A 44 16.02 23.76 -6.48
N GLY A 45 15.04 24.17 -7.29
CA GLY A 45 14.04 25.15 -6.88
C GLY A 45 14.72 26.41 -6.29
N PRO A 46 14.17 27.00 -5.21
CA PRO A 46 14.76 28.16 -4.54
C PRO A 46 16.18 27.96 -3.96
N GLY A 47 16.71 26.74 -3.94
CA GLY A 47 18.10 26.48 -3.57
C GLY A 47 18.36 26.35 -2.06
N ILE A 48 17.36 25.99 -1.25
CA ILE A 48 17.53 25.81 0.20
C ILE A 48 18.63 24.80 0.55
N PHE A 49 18.78 23.71 -0.20
CA PHE A 49 19.87 22.75 0.03
C PHE A 49 21.23 23.35 -0.33
N ILE A 50 21.29 24.22 -1.36
CA ILE A 50 22.53 24.91 -1.75
C ILE A 50 22.96 25.88 -0.66
N GLU A 51 22.03 26.67 -0.12
CA GLU A 51 22.27 27.55 1.02
C GLU A 51 22.86 26.77 2.20
N LYS A 52 22.21 25.66 2.60
CA LYS A 52 22.67 24.85 3.74
C LYS A 52 23.99 24.13 3.50
N LEU A 53 24.29 23.71 2.26
CA LEU A 53 25.60 23.16 1.92
C LEU A 53 26.71 24.21 2.06
N LEU A 54 26.48 25.44 1.61
CA LEU A 54 27.45 26.54 1.73
C LEU A 54 27.67 26.96 3.19
N GLU A 55 26.59 27.05 3.98
CA GLU A 55 26.67 27.35 5.43
C GLU A 55 27.53 26.33 6.19
N LEU A 56 27.49 25.07 5.78
CA LEU A 56 28.27 23.97 6.37
C LEU A 56 29.65 23.78 5.71
N GLY A 57 30.12 24.77 4.94
CA GLY A 57 31.50 24.84 4.46
C GLY A 57 31.80 24.05 3.19
N ILE A 58 30.78 23.55 2.47
CA ILE A 58 30.99 22.92 1.16
C ILE A 58 31.37 23.98 0.14
N LYS A 59 32.38 23.70 -0.69
CA LYS A 59 32.83 24.65 -1.72
C LYS A 59 31.82 24.71 -2.87
N ALA A 60 31.50 25.92 -3.33
CA ALA A 60 30.60 26.15 -4.45
C ALA A 60 30.95 25.36 -5.72
N ASN A 61 32.24 25.21 -6.03
CA ASN A 61 32.72 24.46 -7.21
C ASN A 61 32.42 22.96 -7.17
N ASP A 62 32.15 22.41 -5.99
CA ASP A 62 31.79 21.00 -5.79
C ASP A 62 30.26 20.77 -5.93
N ILE A 63 29.47 21.85 -6.06
CA ILE A 63 28.01 21.83 -6.08
C ILE A 63 27.47 22.09 -7.48
N TYR A 64 26.55 21.23 -7.90
CA TYR A 64 25.85 21.25 -9.17
C TYR A 64 24.35 21.34 -8.92
N ALA A 65 23.66 22.15 -9.71
CA ALA A 65 22.23 22.42 -9.56
C ALA A 65 21.52 22.35 -10.91
N TYR A 66 20.50 21.51 -11.00
CA TYR A 66 19.64 21.40 -12.17
C TYR A 66 18.23 21.87 -11.84
N ASP A 67 17.61 22.55 -12.81
CA ASP A 67 16.18 22.86 -12.76
C ASP A 67 15.60 22.92 -14.18
N ILE A 68 14.33 22.55 -14.32
CA ILE A 68 13.64 22.69 -15.61
C ILE A 68 13.41 24.17 -15.98
N LYS A 69 13.32 25.04 -14.97
CA LYS A 69 13.15 26.48 -15.12
C LYS A 69 14.46 27.25 -14.91
N PRO A 70 14.71 28.32 -15.68
CA PRO A 70 15.89 29.15 -15.49
C PRO A 70 15.78 30.13 -14.30
N THR A 71 14.67 30.13 -13.56
CA THR A 71 14.33 31.13 -12.52
C THR A 71 15.48 31.42 -11.56
N TYR A 72 16.14 30.38 -11.06
CA TYR A 72 17.18 30.48 -10.04
C TYR A 72 18.60 30.58 -10.60
N LYS A 73 18.76 30.60 -11.93
CA LYS A 73 20.06 30.57 -12.60
C LYS A 73 20.96 31.74 -12.19
N LYS A 74 20.40 32.97 -12.12
CA LYS A 74 21.19 34.18 -11.83
C LYS A 74 21.73 34.15 -10.40
N ASP A 75 20.88 33.84 -9.42
CA ASP A 75 21.27 33.80 -8.01
C ASP A 75 22.27 32.69 -7.73
N LEU A 76 22.05 31.48 -8.25
CA LEU A 76 22.97 30.35 -8.06
C LEU A 76 24.33 30.60 -8.72
N LYS A 77 24.37 31.18 -9.92
CA LYS A 77 25.65 31.53 -10.57
C LYS A 77 26.42 32.61 -9.80
N ARG A 78 25.74 33.58 -9.19
CA ARG A 78 26.39 34.59 -8.33
C ARG A 78 27.05 33.96 -7.11
N LEU A 79 26.52 32.84 -6.62
CA LEU A 79 27.12 32.05 -5.54
C LEU A 79 28.26 31.12 -6.03
N GLY A 80 28.64 31.17 -7.30
CA GLY A 80 29.67 30.31 -7.89
C GLY A 80 29.22 28.87 -8.15
N ILE A 81 27.91 28.60 -8.11
CA ILE A 81 27.35 27.25 -8.28
C ILE A 81 27.22 26.91 -9.76
N SER A 82 27.55 25.67 -10.12
CA SER A 82 27.32 25.16 -11.48
C SER A 82 25.83 24.90 -11.70
N PHE A 83 25.17 25.76 -12.49
CA PHE A 83 23.76 25.63 -12.83
C PHE A 83 23.51 25.26 -14.29
N GLU A 84 22.68 24.23 -14.52
CA GLU A 84 22.15 23.87 -15.85
C GLU A 84 20.62 23.88 -15.87
N ARG A 85 20.03 24.54 -16.88
CA ARG A 85 18.58 24.44 -17.14
C ARG A 85 18.32 23.12 -17.87
N LYS A 86 17.68 22.16 -17.20
CA LYS A 86 17.58 20.78 -17.67
C LYS A 86 16.33 20.09 -17.14
N ASP A 87 15.55 19.47 -18.03
CA ASP A 87 14.59 18.45 -17.60
C ASP A 87 15.35 17.16 -17.29
N VAL A 88 15.67 16.94 -16.01
CA VAL A 88 16.48 15.80 -15.57
C VAL A 88 15.85 14.44 -15.92
N LEU A 89 14.51 14.38 -16.02
CA LEU A 89 13.80 13.14 -16.31
C LEU A 89 13.86 12.76 -17.79
N LEU A 90 13.86 13.74 -18.70
CA LEU A 90 13.89 13.51 -20.15
C LEU A 90 15.29 13.54 -20.75
N SER A 91 16.21 14.30 -20.15
CA SER A 91 17.58 14.52 -20.67
C SER A 91 18.60 13.47 -20.23
N PHE A 92 18.16 12.28 -19.82
CA PHE A 92 19.06 11.24 -19.34
C PHE A 92 19.75 10.51 -20.50
N THR A 93 21.08 10.60 -20.55
CA THR A 93 21.93 9.96 -21.56
C THR A 93 22.93 9.00 -20.92
N SER A 94 23.72 8.26 -21.73
CA SER A 94 24.83 7.44 -21.24
C SER A 94 25.83 8.24 -20.40
N ASP A 95 26.16 9.45 -20.83
CA ASP A 95 27.15 10.33 -20.18
C ASP A 95 26.65 10.88 -18.83
N SER A 96 25.34 10.83 -18.60
CA SER A 96 24.75 11.19 -17.31
C SER A 96 25.06 10.19 -16.20
N LYS A 97 25.52 8.98 -16.51
CA LYS A 97 25.75 7.91 -15.51
C LYS A 97 27.02 8.17 -14.70
N ASN A 98 26.95 7.80 -13.41
CA ASN A 98 28.11 7.74 -12.51
C ASN A 98 28.93 9.06 -12.41
N GLN A 99 28.26 10.20 -12.40
CA GLN A 99 28.88 11.52 -12.39
C GLN A 99 29.07 12.10 -10.97
N PHE A 100 28.19 11.76 -10.03
CA PHE A 100 28.10 12.43 -8.74
C PHE A 100 28.40 11.51 -7.57
N ASP A 101 29.06 12.04 -6.54
CA ASP A 101 29.34 11.35 -5.29
C ASP A 101 28.15 11.46 -4.33
N TYR A 102 27.45 12.60 -4.36
CA TYR A 102 26.25 12.85 -3.58
C TYR A 102 25.13 13.43 -4.43
N ILE A 103 23.89 13.06 -4.12
CA ILE A 103 22.69 13.68 -4.68
C ILE A 103 21.73 14.00 -3.54
N ILE A 104 21.28 15.26 -3.46
CA ILE A 104 20.30 15.74 -2.48
C ILE A 104 19.13 16.40 -3.19
N GLY A 105 17.94 16.42 -2.60
CA GLY A 105 16.84 17.20 -3.18
C GLY A 105 15.47 16.86 -2.63
N ASN A 106 14.50 17.64 -3.09
CA ASN A 106 13.07 17.44 -2.86
C ASN A 106 12.35 17.33 -4.23
N PRO A 107 12.30 16.14 -4.83
CA PRO A 107 11.68 15.97 -6.14
C PRO A 107 10.19 16.36 -6.15
N PRO A 108 9.65 16.85 -7.28
CA PRO A 108 8.25 17.22 -7.39
C PRO A 108 7.32 15.99 -7.20
N TYR A 109 6.13 16.22 -6.64
CA TYR A 109 5.15 15.21 -6.25
C TYR A 109 4.02 15.03 -7.27
N LEU A 110 4.36 14.96 -8.56
CA LEU A 110 3.38 14.88 -9.63
C LEU A 110 3.00 13.42 -9.94
N ASN A 111 1.70 13.16 -10.06
CA ASN A 111 1.16 11.85 -10.41
C ASN A 111 0.86 11.73 -11.92
N LYS A 112 0.38 10.54 -12.33
CA LYS A 112 0.04 10.22 -13.73
C LYS A 112 -1.00 11.14 -14.39
N SER A 113 -1.81 11.83 -13.58
CA SER A 113 -2.87 12.74 -14.05
C SER A 113 -2.35 14.17 -14.22
N SER A 114 -1.15 14.49 -13.74
CA SER A 114 -0.54 15.80 -13.94
C SER A 114 -0.28 16.10 -15.41
N GLU A 115 -0.35 17.38 -15.79
CA GLU A 115 -0.14 17.81 -17.17
C GLU A 115 1.24 17.39 -17.70
N TYR A 116 2.29 17.60 -16.90
CA TYR A 116 3.65 17.21 -17.26
C TYR A 116 3.76 15.72 -17.61
N VAL A 117 3.26 14.84 -16.74
CA VAL A 117 3.37 13.38 -16.98
C VAL A 117 2.52 12.96 -18.17
N ARG A 118 1.33 13.55 -18.36
CA ARG A 118 0.45 13.26 -19.49
C ARG A 118 1.08 13.68 -20.81
N ARG A 119 1.64 14.89 -20.89
CA ARG A 119 2.29 15.44 -22.08
C ARG A 119 3.54 14.64 -22.48
N ASN A 120 4.35 14.27 -21.50
CA ASN A 120 5.64 13.61 -21.76
C ASN A 120 5.57 12.06 -21.70
N LYS A 121 4.38 11.47 -21.65
CA LYS A 121 4.17 10.03 -21.46
C LYS A 121 4.93 9.16 -22.47
N LYS A 122 4.99 9.59 -23.74
CA LYS A 122 5.67 8.85 -24.83
C LYS A 122 7.18 8.74 -24.61
N GLU A 123 7.80 9.76 -24.03
CA GLU A 123 9.24 9.81 -23.74
C GLU A 123 9.59 9.19 -22.38
N LEU A 124 8.73 9.40 -21.37
CA LEU A 124 8.92 8.83 -20.03
C LEU A 124 8.77 7.30 -20.00
N LYS A 125 7.87 6.74 -20.83
CA LYS A 125 7.56 5.30 -20.83
C LYS A 125 8.78 4.42 -21.19
N PRO A 126 9.54 4.69 -22.27
CA PRO A 126 10.77 3.95 -22.57
C PRO A 126 11.82 3.99 -21.43
N LEU A 127 11.97 5.14 -20.77
CA LEU A 127 12.96 5.34 -19.70
C LEU A 127 12.56 4.65 -18.40
N TYR A 128 11.34 4.85 -17.93
CA TYR A 128 10.91 4.50 -16.57
C TYR A 128 9.86 3.40 -16.49
N GLY A 129 9.21 3.06 -17.62
CA GLY A 129 8.08 2.13 -17.68
C GLY A 129 8.42 0.71 -17.20
N LYS A 130 9.66 0.24 -17.46
CA LYS A 130 10.12 -1.08 -16.97
C LYS A 130 10.13 -1.17 -15.44
N ILE A 131 10.43 -0.07 -14.75
CA ILE A 131 10.50 0.04 -13.29
C ILE A 131 9.15 0.45 -12.69
N ASN A 132 8.13 0.69 -13.52
CA ASN A 132 6.80 1.13 -13.09
C ASN A 132 6.82 2.42 -12.27
N ALA A 133 7.82 3.29 -12.49
CA ALA A 133 7.87 4.60 -11.89
C ALA A 133 6.92 5.52 -12.67
N HIS A 134 5.74 5.76 -12.11
CA HIS A 134 4.66 6.54 -12.73
C HIS A 134 4.44 7.91 -12.08
N GLU A 135 5.11 8.15 -10.96
CA GLU A 135 5.10 9.41 -10.23
C GLU A 135 6.48 10.04 -10.36
N THR A 136 6.55 11.36 -10.46
CA THR A 136 7.80 12.06 -10.79
C THR A 136 8.88 11.78 -9.76
N TYR A 137 8.56 11.78 -8.46
CA TYR A 137 9.57 11.47 -7.44
C TYR A 137 10.16 10.06 -7.61
N SER A 138 9.36 9.08 -8.06
CA SER A 138 9.85 7.72 -8.32
C SER A 138 10.82 7.71 -9.50
N MET A 139 10.57 8.53 -10.52
CA MET A 139 11.46 8.70 -11.67
C MET A 139 12.76 9.40 -11.24
N PHE A 140 12.68 10.42 -10.38
CA PHE A 140 13.86 11.10 -9.81
C PHE A 140 14.71 10.15 -8.97
N ILE A 141 14.13 9.30 -8.12
CA ILE A 141 14.90 8.28 -7.37
C ILE A 141 15.70 7.39 -8.33
N VAL A 142 15.06 6.87 -9.38
CA VAL A 142 15.71 6.00 -10.38
C VAL A 142 16.82 6.75 -11.11
N ASN A 143 16.53 7.96 -11.58
CA ASN A 143 17.45 8.80 -12.32
C ASN A 143 18.69 9.15 -11.47
N SER A 144 18.50 9.55 -10.21
CA SER A 144 19.56 9.85 -9.27
C SER A 144 20.44 8.63 -8.97
N ILE A 145 19.86 7.44 -8.77
CA ILE A 145 20.64 6.20 -8.59
C ILE A 145 21.50 5.92 -9.83
N TRP A 146 21.03 6.21 -11.04
CA TRP A 146 21.85 6.06 -12.24
C TRP A 146 23.00 7.09 -12.32
N ARG A 147 22.74 8.34 -11.91
CA ARG A 147 23.72 9.42 -11.89
C ARG A 147 24.79 9.29 -10.80
N LEU A 148 24.49 8.60 -9.71
CA LEU A 148 25.46 8.35 -8.64
C LEU A 148 26.62 7.46 -9.10
N LYS A 149 27.84 7.76 -8.68
CA LYS A 149 28.98 6.85 -8.72
C LYS A 149 28.71 5.63 -7.82
N GLU A 150 29.38 4.52 -8.08
CA GLU A 150 29.35 3.38 -7.16
C GLU A 150 29.88 3.83 -5.78
N GLY A 151 29.16 3.51 -4.71
CA GLY A 151 29.45 4.02 -3.36
C GLY A 151 28.90 5.42 -3.07
N GLY A 152 28.39 6.14 -4.07
CA GLY A 152 27.78 7.46 -3.89
C GLY A 152 26.47 7.41 -3.11
N LYS A 153 26.09 8.53 -2.48
CA LYS A 153 24.94 8.62 -1.54
C LYS A 153 23.83 9.54 -2.07
N MET A 154 22.58 9.11 -1.95
CA MET A 154 21.38 9.90 -2.23
C MET A 154 20.68 10.26 -0.92
N VAL A 155 20.24 11.51 -0.77
CA VAL A 155 19.43 11.99 0.35
C VAL A 155 18.22 12.76 -0.19
N PHE A 156 17.07 12.10 -0.28
CA PHE A 156 15.85 12.72 -0.82
C PHE A 156 14.76 12.80 0.23
N ILE A 157 14.01 13.91 0.25
CA ILE A 157 12.69 13.95 0.85
C ILE A 157 11.65 13.72 -0.24
N THR A 158 10.72 12.79 -0.01
CA THR A 158 9.74 12.37 -1.02
C THR A 158 8.50 11.75 -0.38
N SER A 159 7.50 11.34 -1.19
CA SER A 159 6.27 10.72 -0.68
C SER A 159 6.57 9.37 -0.05
N ASP A 160 5.96 9.05 1.08
CA ASP A 160 6.10 7.73 1.72
C ASP A 160 5.26 6.62 1.04
N THR A 161 4.46 6.98 0.03
CA THR A 161 3.53 6.06 -0.64
C THR A 161 4.23 4.88 -1.31
N PHE A 162 5.46 5.06 -1.82
CA PHE A 162 6.22 3.98 -2.45
C PHE A 162 6.60 2.85 -1.49
N LEU A 163 6.55 3.07 -0.17
CA LEU A 163 6.87 2.05 0.84
C LEU A 163 5.91 0.87 0.76
N THR A 164 4.60 1.14 0.57
CA THR A 164 3.54 0.12 0.65
C THR A 164 2.76 -0.05 -0.64
N LEU A 165 2.50 1.02 -1.42
CA LEU A 165 1.65 0.94 -2.60
C LEU A 165 2.17 -0.07 -3.62
N ARG A 166 1.27 -0.92 -4.10
CA ARG A 166 1.60 -2.04 -5.00
C ARG A 166 2.22 -1.58 -6.32
N SER A 167 1.78 -0.44 -6.86
CA SER A 167 2.34 0.17 -8.08
C SER A 167 3.85 0.37 -7.98
N HIS A 168 4.40 0.57 -6.78
CA HIS A 168 5.83 0.81 -6.58
C HIS A 168 6.63 -0.47 -6.28
N ARG A 169 6.05 -1.67 -6.41
CA ARG A 169 6.80 -2.94 -6.21
C ARG A 169 8.08 -3.01 -7.04
N LYS A 170 8.02 -2.60 -8.30
CA LYS A 170 9.18 -2.63 -9.20
C LYS A 170 10.23 -1.58 -8.82
N LEU A 171 9.82 -0.41 -8.34
CA LEU A 171 10.72 0.60 -7.75
C LEU A 171 11.43 0.06 -6.51
N ARG A 172 10.71 -0.57 -5.56
CA ARG A 172 11.31 -1.16 -4.37
C ARG A 172 12.32 -2.25 -4.73
N LYS A 173 11.99 -3.13 -5.69
CA LYS A 173 12.94 -4.12 -6.23
C LYS A 173 14.17 -3.46 -6.85
N PHE A 174 13.99 -2.37 -7.60
CA PHE A 174 15.09 -1.63 -8.18
C PHE A 174 16.03 -1.07 -7.10
N ILE A 175 15.49 -0.45 -6.06
CA ILE A 175 16.26 0.06 -4.90
C ILE A 175 17.02 -1.09 -4.23
N LEU A 176 16.33 -2.19 -3.86
CA LEU A 176 16.96 -3.34 -3.21
C LEU A 176 18.07 -4.00 -4.04
N SER A 177 17.99 -3.91 -5.38
CA SER A 177 18.96 -4.53 -6.29
C SER A 177 20.17 -3.64 -6.57
N ASN A 178 20.08 -2.33 -6.33
CA ASN A 178 21.09 -1.35 -6.71
C ASN A 178 21.64 -0.53 -5.55
N CYS A 179 21.08 -0.65 -4.34
CA CYS A 179 21.45 0.18 -3.20
C CYS A 179 21.56 -0.61 -1.90
N LYS A 180 22.40 -0.11 -1.00
CA LYS A 180 22.21 -0.24 0.45
C LYS A 180 21.24 0.85 0.87
N ILE A 181 20.21 0.50 1.63
CA ILE A 181 19.31 1.46 2.26
C ILE A 181 19.93 1.82 3.61
N ASN A 182 20.43 3.04 3.76
CA ASN A 182 21.07 3.47 5.01
C ASN A 182 19.99 3.84 6.02
N GLU A 183 19.10 4.77 5.65
CA GLU A 183 18.08 5.30 6.56
C GLU A 183 16.72 5.49 5.86
N LEU A 184 15.65 5.14 6.58
CA LEU A 184 14.26 5.44 6.25
C LEU A 184 13.65 6.26 7.38
N ILE A 185 13.37 7.53 7.14
CA ILE A 185 12.99 8.49 8.20
C ILE A 185 11.64 9.11 7.87
N LEU A 186 10.59 8.67 8.54
CA LEU A 186 9.24 9.17 8.29
C LEU A 186 9.08 10.57 8.91
N ALA A 187 9.14 11.60 8.08
CA ALA A 187 9.06 13.01 8.48
C ALA A 187 7.72 13.38 9.14
N PRO A 188 7.54 14.53 9.80
CA PRO A 188 6.25 14.91 10.39
C PRO A 188 5.06 14.88 9.40
N LYS A 189 3.87 14.45 9.85
CA LYS A 189 2.68 14.38 8.98
C LYS A 189 2.29 15.74 8.39
N ALA A 190 2.48 16.80 9.17
CA ALA A 190 2.09 18.16 8.82
C ALA A 190 3.25 19.00 8.25
N LEU A 191 4.34 18.36 7.80
CA LEU A 191 5.57 19.07 7.41
C LEU A 191 5.34 20.13 6.33
N PHE A 192 4.44 19.86 5.38
CA PHE A 192 4.13 20.76 4.27
C PHE A 192 2.70 21.32 4.33
N THR A 193 2.03 21.25 5.49
CA THR A 193 0.65 21.74 5.64
C THR A 193 0.54 23.24 5.38
N SER A 194 1.57 24.03 5.75
CA SER A 194 1.64 25.47 5.47
C SER A 194 1.68 25.81 3.98
N GLN A 195 1.95 24.82 3.12
CA GLN A 195 1.98 24.93 1.66
C GLN A 195 0.80 24.18 1.02
N SER A 196 -0.24 23.86 1.80
CA SER A 196 -1.45 23.12 1.36
C SER A 196 -1.16 21.73 0.77
N VAL A 197 -0.03 21.12 1.12
CA VAL A 197 0.34 19.77 0.70
C VAL A 197 0.05 18.77 1.82
N SER A 198 -0.89 17.85 1.58
CA SER A 198 -1.30 16.80 2.54
C SER A 198 -0.52 15.48 2.40
N THR A 199 0.53 15.47 1.59
CA THR A 199 1.33 14.27 1.32
C THR A 199 2.22 13.93 2.51
N LYS A 200 2.09 12.71 3.02
CA LYS A 200 3.04 12.15 3.99
C LYS A 200 4.37 11.89 3.31
N THR A 201 5.45 12.33 3.94
CA THR A 201 6.80 12.24 3.34
C THR A 201 7.76 11.39 4.14
N ILE A 202 8.87 11.04 3.51
CA ILE A 202 9.99 10.27 4.06
C ILE A 202 11.29 10.90 3.57
N ILE A 203 12.28 10.98 4.45
CA ILE A 203 13.67 11.21 4.07
C ILE A 203 14.32 9.84 3.83
N LEU A 204 14.82 9.65 2.62
CA LEU A 204 15.38 8.42 2.09
C LEU A 204 16.88 8.60 1.88
N VAL A 205 17.68 7.84 2.64
CA VAL A 205 19.15 7.83 2.51
C VAL A 205 19.59 6.50 1.90
N LEU A 206 20.17 6.55 0.70
CA LEU A 206 20.65 5.38 -0.04
C LEU A 206 22.13 5.50 -0.39
N THR A 207 22.84 4.39 -0.38
CA THR A 207 24.17 4.26 -0.98
C THR A 207 24.07 3.37 -2.21
N LYS A 208 24.50 3.86 -3.37
CA LYS A 208 24.56 3.06 -4.59
C LYS A 208 25.57 1.94 -4.40
N LEU A 209 25.10 0.71 -4.59
CA LEU A 209 25.93 -0.47 -4.56
C LEU A 209 25.37 -1.49 -5.57
N THR A 210 25.81 -1.39 -6.82
CA THR A 210 25.33 -2.19 -7.96
C THR A 210 26.11 -3.49 -8.11
N ARG A 211 25.87 -4.24 -9.20
CA ARG A 211 26.51 -5.53 -9.56
C ARG A 211 26.10 -6.71 -8.68
N GLU A 212 26.19 -7.91 -9.26
CA GLU A 212 25.81 -9.17 -8.58
C GLU A 212 26.76 -9.55 -7.44
N LYS A 213 28.07 -9.30 -7.58
CA LYS A 213 29.05 -9.57 -6.49
C LYS A 213 28.70 -8.87 -5.17
N ASN A 214 27.99 -7.74 -5.24
CA ASN A 214 27.59 -6.97 -4.07
C ASN A 214 26.21 -7.38 -3.51
N ARG A 215 25.55 -8.40 -4.08
CA ARG A 215 24.20 -8.83 -3.68
C ARG A 215 24.13 -9.23 -2.21
N GLN A 216 25.11 -10.00 -1.73
CA GLN A 216 25.15 -10.41 -0.33
C GLN A 216 25.41 -9.22 0.60
N ASN A 217 26.29 -8.30 0.20
CA ASN A 217 26.54 -7.03 0.89
C ASN A 217 25.28 -6.16 1.03
N ARG A 218 24.41 -6.14 0.00
CA ARG A 218 23.11 -5.45 0.09
C ARG A 218 22.15 -6.17 1.03
N LYS A 219 22.09 -7.49 1.00
CA LYS A 219 21.18 -8.29 1.85
C LYS A 219 21.51 -8.18 3.34
N GLU A 220 22.80 -8.26 3.69
CA GLU A 220 23.24 -8.19 5.10
C GLU A 220 23.35 -6.76 5.63
N ASN A 221 23.09 -5.75 4.80
CA ASN A 221 23.05 -4.35 5.23
C ASN A 221 22.02 -4.13 6.35
N ILE A 222 22.41 -3.40 7.38
CA ILE A 222 21.51 -2.96 8.45
C ILE A 222 20.93 -1.60 8.08
N ILE A 223 19.61 -1.52 8.03
CA ILE A 223 18.84 -0.31 7.75
C ILE A 223 18.48 0.33 9.09
N LYS A 224 18.73 1.64 9.23
CA LYS A 224 18.17 2.45 10.33
C LYS A 224 16.79 2.97 9.93
N ILE A 225 15.77 2.66 10.71
CA ILE A 225 14.40 3.10 10.47
C ILE A 225 13.97 4.01 11.62
N ILE A 226 13.58 5.23 11.29
CA ILE A 226 12.98 6.18 12.22
C ILE A 226 11.48 6.25 11.89
N PRO A 227 10.60 5.77 12.79
CA PRO A 227 9.15 5.87 12.61
C PRO A 227 8.68 7.32 12.46
N ARG A 228 7.38 7.48 12.18
CA ARG A 228 6.77 8.80 11.92
C ARG A 228 7.03 9.76 13.09
N LEU A 229 7.79 10.80 12.84
CA LEU A 229 8.09 11.86 13.80
C LEU A 229 6.89 12.78 13.99
N ASN A 230 6.82 13.44 15.14
CA ASN A 230 5.78 14.43 15.43
C ASN A 230 6.15 15.82 14.92
N ASN A 231 7.43 16.19 15.00
CA ASN A 231 7.95 17.51 14.63
C ASN A 231 9.41 17.43 14.15
N GLU A 232 9.96 18.54 13.66
CA GLU A 232 11.31 18.58 13.08
C GLU A 232 12.45 18.53 14.13
N SER A 233 12.21 18.80 15.42
CA SER A 233 13.28 18.69 16.43
C SER A 233 13.64 17.24 16.74
N GLU A 234 12.72 16.30 16.53
CA GLU A 234 12.96 14.85 16.70
C GLU A 234 13.87 14.24 15.61
N TYR A 235 14.29 14.99 14.58
CA TYR A 235 15.26 14.46 13.60
C TYR A 235 16.63 14.15 14.23
N ILE A 236 17.07 14.99 15.17
CA ILE A 236 18.38 14.88 15.81
C ILE A 236 18.36 13.76 16.86
N ASP A 237 17.33 13.78 17.72
CA ASP A 237 17.12 12.78 18.76
C ASP A 237 15.73 12.12 18.60
N PRO A 238 15.62 11.08 17.75
CA PRO A 238 14.36 10.42 17.47
C PRO A 238 13.90 9.57 18.67
N PRO A 239 12.61 9.60 19.04
CA PRO A 239 12.10 8.86 20.20
C PRO A 239 12.17 7.33 20.01
N LYS A 240 12.27 6.86 18.77
CA LYS A 240 12.38 5.44 18.44
C LYS A 240 13.28 5.24 17.22
N VAL A 241 14.19 4.27 17.34
CA VAL A 241 15.04 3.82 16.23
C VAL A 241 14.93 2.31 16.13
N LYS A 242 14.57 1.81 14.94
CA LYS A 242 14.59 0.38 14.62
C LYS A 242 15.79 0.07 13.71
N LYS A 243 16.39 -1.11 13.87
CA LYS A 243 17.45 -1.62 12.99
C LYS A 243 16.96 -2.92 12.35
N VAL A 244 16.98 -3.00 11.03
CA VAL A 244 16.43 -4.14 10.28
C VAL A 244 17.42 -4.59 9.22
N LYS A 245 17.65 -5.90 9.08
CA LYS A 245 18.45 -6.43 7.96
C LYS A 245 17.70 -6.23 6.65
N GLN A 246 18.34 -5.65 5.64
CA GLN A 246 17.73 -5.37 4.34
C GLN A 246 17.20 -6.62 3.63
N LYS A 247 17.76 -7.82 3.90
CA LYS A 247 17.23 -9.10 3.42
C LYS A 247 15.73 -9.28 3.73
N LYS A 248 15.24 -8.75 4.87
CA LYS A 248 13.83 -8.85 5.28
C LYS A 248 12.87 -8.20 4.27
N TYR A 249 13.25 -7.10 3.63
CA TYR A 249 12.45 -6.48 2.57
C TYR A 249 12.44 -7.26 1.25
N HIS A 250 13.35 -8.22 1.05
CA HIS A 250 13.24 -9.16 -0.06
C HIS A 250 12.14 -10.20 0.15
N LEU A 251 11.85 -10.51 1.42
CA LEU A 251 11.01 -11.62 1.85
C LEU A 251 9.54 -11.21 2.02
N LEU A 252 9.30 -9.96 2.46
CA LEU A 252 7.94 -9.43 2.58
C LEU A 252 7.19 -9.43 1.24
N PRO A 253 5.87 -9.71 1.25
CA PRO A 253 5.03 -9.63 0.06
C PRO A 253 5.20 -8.31 -0.68
N PHE A 254 5.35 -8.41 -2.00
CA PHE A 254 5.55 -7.26 -2.89
C PHE A 254 6.75 -6.37 -2.52
N ASN A 255 7.71 -6.88 -1.74
CA ASN A 255 8.89 -6.14 -1.28
C ASN A 255 8.54 -4.85 -0.54
N ILE A 256 7.47 -4.86 0.26
CA ILE A 256 7.01 -3.69 1.03
C ILE A 256 8.09 -3.26 2.04
N PHE A 257 8.33 -1.95 2.14
CA PHE A 257 9.25 -1.37 3.12
C PHE A 257 8.45 -0.96 4.35
N CYS A 258 8.00 -1.95 5.12
CA CYS A 258 7.25 -1.66 6.34
C CYS A 258 8.20 -1.06 7.39
N THR A 259 7.80 0.04 8.01
CA THR A 259 8.63 0.77 8.99
C THR A 259 8.14 0.60 10.42
N ASP A 260 6.88 0.19 10.62
CA ASP A 260 6.32 -0.12 11.93
C ASP A 260 5.78 -1.55 12.02
N VAL A 261 6.67 -2.50 11.73
CA VAL A 261 6.43 -3.94 11.94
C VAL A 261 7.46 -4.47 12.93
N GLU A 262 7.07 -5.50 13.67
CA GLU A 262 7.93 -6.28 14.56
C GLU A 262 8.64 -7.37 13.78
N ASP A 263 9.81 -7.81 14.25
CA ASP A 263 10.65 -8.73 13.51
C ASP A 263 9.99 -10.11 13.37
N GLU A 264 9.28 -10.53 14.40
CA GLU A 264 8.51 -11.77 14.51
C GLU A 264 7.39 -11.84 13.46
N ILE A 265 6.80 -10.69 13.09
CA ILE A 265 5.79 -10.63 12.03
C ILE A 265 6.45 -10.74 10.66
N ILE A 266 7.66 -10.21 10.48
CA ILE A 266 8.39 -10.43 9.23
C ILE A 266 8.76 -11.91 9.11
N ASP A 267 9.24 -12.51 10.20
CA ASP A 267 9.56 -13.92 10.30
C ASP A 267 8.35 -14.80 10.00
N LEU A 268 7.14 -14.40 10.44
CA LEU A 268 5.89 -15.06 10.07
C LEU A 268 5.69 -15.09 8.54
N PHE A 269 5.89 -13.96 7.85
CA PHE A 269 5.79 -13.91 6.39
C PHE A 269 6.88 -14.70 5.66
N GLU A 270 8.07 -14.81 6.26
CA GLU A 270 9.22 -15.50 5.68
C GLU A 270 9.08 -17.02 5.81
N LYS A 271 8.72 -17.51 7.00
CA LYS A 271 8.80 -18.92 7.38
C LYS A 271 7.49 -19.69 7.15
N SER A 272 6.36 -19.00 7.00
CA SER A 272 5.06 -19.67 6.85
C SER A 272 4.66 -19.87 5.40
N PRO A 273 3.95 -20.98 5.10
CA PRO A 273 3.23 -21.14 3.85
C PRO A 273 2.24 -19.99 3.60
N LYS A 274 1.89 -19.76 2.35
CA LYS A 274 0.90 -18.74 1.98
C LYS A 274 -0.52 -19.31 2.01
N LEU A 275 -1.50 -18.46 2.27
CA LEU A 275 -2.93 -18.78 2.16
C LEU A 275 -3.29 -19.41 0.81
N SER A 276 -2.59 -19.02 -0.26
CA SER A 276 -2.79 -19.58 -1.61
C SER A 276 -2.32 -21.03 -1.80
N GLU A 277 -1.58 -21.59 -0.84
CA GLU A 277 -1.22 -23.01 -0.84
C GLU A 277 -2.39 -23.87 -0.36
N PHE A 278 -3.24 -23.34 0.53
CA PHE A 278 -4.38 -24.07 1.12
C PHE A 278 -5.73 -23.72 0.49
N THR A 279 -5.81 -22.62 -0.25
CA THR A 279 -7.03 -22.09 -0.87
C THR A 279 -6.73 -21.61 -2.28
N ASP A 280 -7.71 -21.61 -3.20
CA ASP A 280 -7.68 -20.63 -4.29
C ASP A 280 -8.76 -19.58 -4.16
N GLY A 281 -8.30 -18.35 -4.33
CA GLY A 281 -9.16 -17.20 -4.54
C GLY A 281 -9.33 -16.87 -6.03
N TYR A 282 -10.53 -16.39 -6.34
CA TYR A 282 -11.05 -16.12 -7.67
C TYR A 282 -11.73 -14.75 -7.72
N ILE A 283 -11.49 -14.02 -8.81
CA ILE A 283 -12.27 -12.83 -9.15
C ILE A 283 -13.60 -13.31 -9.71
N GLY A 284 -14.70 -12.69 -9.27
CA GLY A 284 -16.04 -13.00 -9.80
C GLY A 284 -16.36 -12.26 -11.09
N MET A 285 -17.65 -12.18 -11.41
CA MET A 285 -18.14 -11.71 -12.70
C MET A 285 -18.50 -10.22 -12.71
N HIS A 286 -18.56 -9.65 -13.92
CA HIS A 286 -19.09 -8.29 -14.17
C HIS A 286 -20.40 -8.36 -14.95
N THR A 287 -21.44 -7.68 -14.44
CA THR A 287 -22.75 -7.61 -15.09
C THR A 287 -22.90 -6.43 -16.07
N HIS A 288 -21.93 -5.49 -16.08
CA HIS A 288 -21.93 -4.18 -16.78
C HIS A 288 -23.09 -3.22 -16.45
N ASN A 289 -24.27 -3.72 -16.08
CA ASN A 289 -25.43 -2.93 -15.69
C ASN A 289 -26.17 -3.57 -14.50
N ASN A 290 -25.66 -3.29 -13.30
CA ASN A 290 -26.23 -3.79 -12.04
C ASN A 290 -27.73 -3.50 -11.91
N ARG A 291 -28.21 -2.33 -12.36
CA ARG A 291 -29.61 -1.93 -12.21
C ARG A 291 -30.56 -2.79 -13.06
N LYS A 292 -30.10 -3.21 -14.24
CA LYS A 292 -30.87 -4.07 -15.15
C LYS A 292 -30.88 -5.52 -14.68
N PHE A 293 -29.74 -6.01 -14.21
CA PHE A 293 -29.48 -7.44 -14.06
C PHE A 293 -29.51 -7.97 -12.63
N ILE A 294 -29.56 -7.08 -11.63
CA ILE A 294 -29.63 -7.46 -10.23
C ILE A 294 -30.95 -6.98 -9.64
N ALA A 295 -31.69 -7.90 -9.05
CA ALA A 295 -32.87 -7.60 -8.25
C ALA A 295 -32.56 -7.77 -6.75
N ALA A 296 -33.28 -7.04 -5.91
CA ALA A 296 -33.32 -7.33 -4.48
C ALA A 296 -34.37 -8.41 -4.20
N ILE A 297 -34.08 -9.31 -3.27
CA ILE A 297 -35.01 -10.33 -2.82
C ILE A 297 -35.92 -9.73 -1.73
N GLU A 298 -37.22 -9.94 -1.83
CA GLU A 298 -38.21 -9.43 -0.89
C GLU A 298 -37.93 -9.86 0.57
N GLY A 299 -38.24 -8.94 1.51
CA GLY A 299 -38.00 -9.14 2.94
C GLY A 299 -36.52 -9.06 3.33
N THR A 300 -35.66 -8.49 2.47
CA THR A 300 -34.26 -8.21 2.80
C THR A 300 -34.03 -6.70 2.95
N GLU A 301 -33.00 -6.31 3.70
CA GLU A 301 -32.60 -4.89 3.86
C GLU A 301 -32.35 -4.20 2.50
N LEU A 302 -31.89 -4.94 1.47
CA LEU A 302 -31.68 -4.38 0.14
C LEU A 302 -33.01 -4.06 -0.57
N ALA A 303 -34.03 -4.90 -0.39
CA ALA A 303 -35.36 -4.62 -0.91
C ALA A 303 -35.93 -3.35 -0.28
N GLU A 304 -35.78 -3.17 1.03
CA GLU A 304 -36.20 -1.93 1.71
C GLU A 304 -35.45 -0.69 1.20
N ILE A 305 -34.14 -0.80 0.97
CA ILE A 305 -33.36 0.27 0.33
C ILE A 305 -33.88 0.57 -1.08
N PHE A 306 -34.20 -0.46 -1.87
CA PHE A 306 -34.70 -0.29 -3.23
C PHE A 306 -36.12 0.30 -3.26
N LYS A 307 -37.00 -0.06 -2.32
CA LYS A 307 -38.35 0.54 -2.16
C LYS A 307 -38.24 2.04 -1.95
N LYS A 308 -37.48 2.48 -0.95
CA LYS A 308 -37.24 3.90 -0.64
C LYS A 308 -36.66 4.67 -1.82
N ARG A 309 -35.70 4.08 -2.54
CA ARG A 309 -35.12 4.70 -3.74
C ARG A 309 -36.12 4.81 -4.89
N ASN A 310 -37.03 3.84 -5.02
CA ASN A 310 -38.02 3.80 -6.09
C ASN A 310 -39.12 4.86 -5.91
N GLU A 311 -39.43 5.27 -4.68
CA GLU A 311 -40.35 6.39 -4.40
C GLU A 311 -39.90 7.69 -5.09
N GLN A 312 -38.58 7.89 -5.22
CA GLN A 312 -37.98 9.08 -5.82
C GLN A 312 -37.83 8.98 -7.35
N ILE A 313 -38.14 7.82 -7.97
CA ILE A 313 -37.92 7.56 -9.40
C ILE A 313 -39.24 7.57 -10.15
N LYS A 314 -39.45 8.63 -10.95
CA LYS A 314 -40.67 8.80 -11.77
C LYS A 314 -40.78 7.80 -12.94
N LYS A 315 -39.68 7.50 -13.63
CA LYS A 315 -39.70 6.62 -14.82
C LYS A 315 -39.64 5.14 -14.40
N GLN A 316 -40.67 4.36 -14.74
CA GLN A 316 -40.80 2.95 -14.37
C GLN A 316 -39.62 2.09 -14.84
N ASN A 317 -39.14 2.28 -16.07
CA ASN A 317 -37.99 1.57 -16.63
C ASN A 317 -36.66 1.88 -15.93
N ARG A 318 -36.63 2.89 -15.06
CA ARG A 318 -35.49 3.18 -14.20
C ARG A 318 -35.72 2.66 -12.79
N LYS A 319 -36.84 2.06 -12.38
CA LYS A 319 -36.93 1.56 -11.01
C LYS A 319 -35.96 0.40 -10.76
N TYR A 320 -35.46 0.29 -9.54
CA TYR A 320 -34.70 -0.86 -9.07
C TYR A 320 -35.64 -2.06 -8.95
N LYS A 321 -35.19 -3.25 -9.35
CA LYS A 321 -36.01 -4.48 -9.34
C LYS A 321 -36.06 -5.08 -7.94
N ILE A 322 -37.26 -5.47 -7.51
CA ILE A 322 -37.50 -6.26 -6.30
C ILE A 322 -38.35 -7.45 -6.75
N ILE A 323 -37.93 -8.66 -6.37
CA ILE A 323 -38.63 -9.91 -6.72
C ILE A 323 -39.07 -10.64 -5.45
N SER A 324 -40.17 -11.38 -5.54
CA SER A 324 -40.64 -12.21 -4.42
C SER A 324 -39.69 -13.39 -4.17
N ARG A 325 -39.78 -14.00 -2.99
CA ARG A 325 -39.02 -15.21 -2.67
C ARG A 325 -39.40 -16.38 -3.57
N GLU A 326 -40.64 -16.39 -4.05
CA GLU A 326 -41.18 -17.45 -4.91
C GLU A 326 -40.67 -17.29 -6.34
N GLU A 327 -40.61 -16.05 -6.84
CA GLU A 327 -39.97 -15.76 -8.13
C GLU A 327 -38.47 -16.09 -8.09
N PHE A 328 -37.78 -15.80 -6.97
CA PHE A 328 -36.36 -16.10 -6.83
C PHE A 328 -36.03 -17.60 -6.93
N LYS A 329 -36.99 -18.50 -6.65
CA LYS A 329 -36.80 -19.95 -6.79
C LYS A 329 -36.81 -20.42 -8.25
N LEU A 330 -37.25 -19.58 -9.19
CA LEU A 330 -37.26 -19.91 -10.61
C LEU A 330 -35.83 -19.97 -11.18
N SER A 331 -35.60 -20.84 -12.16
CA SER A 331 -34.28 -21.07 -12.78
C SER A 331 -33.67 -19.83 -13.46
N GLN A 332 -34.51 -18.83 -13.76
CA GLN A 332 -34.08 -17.55 -14.34
C GLN A 332 -33.34 -16.65 -13.34
N TRP A 333 -33.27 -17.01 -12.06
CA TRP A 333 -32.57 -16.24 -11.03
C TRP A 333 -31.51 -17.10 -10.34
N LYS A 334 -30.36 -16.49 -10.01
CA LYS A 334 -29.28 -17.12 -9.23
C LYS A 334 -28.93 -16.27 -8.01
N PRO A 335 -28.55 -16.88 -6.86
CA PRO A 335 -28.08 -16.13 -5.70
C PRO A 335 -26.78 -15.41 -6.04
N TYR A 336 -26.68 -14.14 -5.63
CA TYR A 336 -25.54 -13.30 -5.99
C TYR A 336 -24.97 -12.51 -4.81
N LEU A 337 -23.65 -12.44 -4.73
CA LEU A 337 -22.91 -11.69 -3.71
C LEU A 337 -22.24 -10.47 -4.35
N LYS A 338 -22.93 -9.32 -4.30
CA LYS A 338 -22.48 -8.09 -4.96
C LYS A 338 -21.70 -7.13 -4.06
N ARG A 339 -22.07 -7.01 -2.79
CA ARG A 339 -21.55 -5.95 -1.92
C ARG A 339 -20.25 -6.36 -1.23
N GLY A 340 -19.38 -5.37 -1.04
CA GLY A 340 -18.26 -5.43 -0.10
C GLY A 340 -18.74 -5.03 1.29
N GLY A 341 -17.95 -4.29 2.03
CA GLY A 341 -18.30 -3.80 3.37
C GLY A 341 -17.79 -4.70 4.49
N GLY A 342 -18.22 -4.38 5.71
CA GLY A 342 -17.65 -4.90 6.95
C GLY A 342 -18.32 -6.16 7.54
N ASP A 343 -19.35 -6.73 6.92
CA ASP A 343 -19.99 -7.90 7.53
C ASP A 343 -19.05 -9.11 7.53
N GLN A 344 -18.69 -9.56 8.72
CA GLN A 344 -17.91 -10.78 8.95
C GLN A 344 -18.83 -11.98 9.22
N TYR A 345 -18.29 -13.17 8.96
CA TYR A 345 -18.86 -14.50 9.15
C TYR A 345 -20.08 -14.81 8.29
N TYR A 346 -21.13 -13.98 8.32
CA TYR A 346 -22.36 -14.26 7.60
C TYR A 346 -23.03 -12.99 7.10
N ARG A 347 -23.52 -13.07 5.87
CA ARG A 347 -24.45 -12.12 5.26
C ARG A 347 -25.48 -12.93 4.49
N PRO A 348 -26.79 -12.69 4.67
CA PRO A 348 -27.80 -13.39 3.88
C PRO A 348 -27.66 -13.05 2.39
N ILE A 349 -28.16 -13.93 1.52
CA ILE A 349 -28.31 -13.59 0.10
C ILE A 349 -29.45 -12.58 -0.02
N MET A 350 -29.14 -11.42 -0.58
CA MET A 350 -30.09 -10.32 -0.75
C MET A 350 -30.26 -9.93 -2.21
N GLU A 351 -29.28 -10.29 -3.04
CA GLU A 351 -29.25 -10.02 -4.46
C GLU A 351 -29.59 -11.28 -5.27
N ALA A 352 -30.49 -11.13 -6.22
CA ALA A 352 -30.77 -12.11 -7.25
C ALA A 352 -30.20 -11.64 -8.59
N LEU A 353 -29.41 -12.49 -9.24
CA LEU A 353 -28.82 -12.25 -10.56
C LEU A 353 -29.70 -12.87 -11.64
N ASP A 354 -30.04 -12.07 -12.65
CA ASP A 354 -30.80 -12.50 -13.82
C ASP A 354 -29.98 -13.50 -14.65
N TRP A 355 -30.47 -14.72 -14.77
CA TRP A 355 -29.75 -15.85 -15.38
C TRP A 355 -30.34 -16.30 -16.72
N ARG A 356 -31.23 -15.49 -17.32
CA ARG A 356 -31.72 -15.72 -18.68
C ARG A 356 -30.56 -15.71 -19.68
N GLU A 357 -30.70 -16.47 -20.76
CA GLU A 357 -29.68 -16.59 -21.80
C GLU A 357 -29.25 -15.22 -22.35
N SER A 358 -30.21 -14.39 -22.74
CA SER A 358 -29.98 -13.01 -23.20
C SER A 358 -29.26 -12.12 -22.18
N SER A 359 -29.37 -12.41 -20.89
CA SER A 359 -28.69 -11.66 -19.83
C SER A 359 -27.25 -12.13 -19.67
N ARG A 360 -27.03 -13.46 -19.72
CA ARG A 360 -25.71 -14.09 -19.58
C ARG A 360 -24.74 -13.71 -20.70
N GLU A 361 -25.23 -13.54 -21.92
CA GLU A 361 -24.40 -13.10 -23.06
C GLU A 361 -23.76 -11.73 -22.86
N VAL A 362 -24.33 -10.90 -21.98
CA VAL A 362 -23.81 -9.58 -21.66
C VAL A 362 -22.71 -9.67 -20.59
N TYR A 363 -22.66 -10.72 -19.79
CA TYR A 363 -21.79 -10.79 -18.61
C TYR A 363 -20.35 -11.18 -18.95
N ASP A 364 -19.39 -10.55 -18.26
CA ASP A 364 -18.03 -11.07 -18.23
C ASP A 364 -17.93 -12.11 -17.11
N ILE A 365 -18.04 -13.39 -17.47
CA ILE A 365 -17.97 -14.51 -16.54
C ILE A 365 -16.57 -15.16 -16.65
N PRO A 366 -15.75 -15.15 -15.58
CA PRO A 366 -14.48 -15.86 -15.58
C PRO A 366 -14.68 -17.37 -15.73
N LYS A 367 -14.03 -17.97 -16.74
CA LYS A 367 -14.18 -19.41 -17.06
C LYS A 367 -13.73 -20.36 -15.95
N ASN A 368 -12.79 -19.92 -15.10
CA ASN A 368 -12.16 -20.74 -14.07
C ASN A 368 -12.68 -20.46 -12.66
N ALA A 369 -13.60 -19.50 -12.49
CA ALA A 369 -14.20 -19.25 -11.18
C ALA A 369 -15.19 -20.39 -10.87
N PRO A 370 -15.03 -21.10 -9.75
CA PRO A 370 -15.87 -22.23 -9.38
C PRO A 370 -17.18 -21.73 -8.76
N PHE A 371 -17.97 -21.00 -9.55
CA PHE A 371 -19.30 -20.57 -9.15
C PHE A 371 -20.14 -21.77 -8.70
N GLU A 372 -21.13 -21.51 -7.84
CA GLU A 372 -22.00 -22.52 -7.24
C GLU A 372 -21.33 -23.46 -6.23
N LYS A 373 -19.99 -23.46 -6.09
CA LYS A 373 -19.33 -24.17 -4.98
C LYS A 373 -19.49 -23.41 -3.66
N GLU A 374 -19.62 -24.16 -2.58
CA GLU A 374 -19.56 -23.63 -1.22
C GLU A 374 -18.13 -23.15 -0.89
N GLY A 375 -18.01 -22.09 -0.09
CA GLY A 375 -16.71 -21.58 0.31
C GLY A 375 -16.77 -20.30 1.13
N ILE A 376 -15.88 -19.37 0.82
CA ILE A 376 -15.73 -18.09 1.53
C ILE A 376 -15.78 -16.94 0.52
N VAL A 377 -16.42 -15.84 0.87
CA VAL A 377 -16.26 -14.54 0.19
C VAL A 377 -15.57 -13.55 1.10
N ILE A 378 -14.54 -12.91 0.57
CA ILE A 378 -13.82 -11.83 1.23
C ILE A 378 -14.20 -10.50 0.57
N SER A 379 -14.55 -9.49 1.37
CA SER A 379 -14.85 -8.15 0.87
C SER A 379 -13.62 -7.51 0.22
N GLY A 380 -13.67 -7.28 -1.09
CA GLY A 380 -12.63 -6.59 -1.84
C GLY A 380 -12.57 -5.08 -1.57
N VAL A 381 -13.66 -4.50 -1.04
CA VAL A 381 -13.72 -3.11 -0.59
C VAL A 381 -14.28 -3.05 0.83
N SER A 382 -13.43 -2.73 1.80
CA SER A 382 -13.78 -2.63 3.23
C SER A 382 -12.68 -1.89 4.02
N SER A 383 -13.04 -1.24 5.13
CA SER A 383 -12.07 -0.61 6.05
C SER A 383 -11.23 -1.65 6.80
N HIS A 384 -11.77 -2.84 7.05
CA HIS A 384 -11.08 -3.97 7.69
C HIS A 384 -11.19 -5.24 6.84
N LEU A 385 -10.41 -6.28 7.16
CA LEU A 385 -10.58 -7.59 6.55
C LEU A 385 -11.93 -8.19 7.00
N ALA A 386 -12.76 -8.57 6.03
CA ALA A 386 -14.07 -9.14 6.29
C ALA A 386 -14.29 -10.35 5.37
N ALA A 387 -14.29 -11.53 5.99
CA ALA A 387 -14.55 -12.80 5.34
C ALA A 387 -15.89 -13.36 5.83
N ARG A 388 -16.65 -13.97 4.93
CA ARG A 388 -18.00 -14.47 5.22
C ARG A 388 -18.25 -15.75 4.45
N TYR A 389 -19.06 -16.62 5.05
CA TYR A 389 -19.50 -17.86 4.46
C TYR A 389 -20.22 -17.62 3.13
N MET A 390 -19.85 -18.40 2.11
CA MET A 390 -20.47 -18.42 0.80
C MET A 390 -21.20 -19.75 0.62
N PRO A 391 -22.54 -19.76 0.57
CA PRO A 391 -23.30 -20.99 0.37
C PRO A 391 -23.14 -21.51 -1.07
N SER A 392 -23.37 -22.81 -1.21
CA SER A 392 -23.51 -23.47 -2.52
C SER A 392 -24.57 -22.78 -3.40
N GLY A 393 -24.40 -22.85 -4.72
CA GLY A 393 -25.27 -22.22 -5.72
C GLY A 393 -24.99 -20.75 -6.03
N CYS A 394 -24.07 -20.09 -5.32
CA CYS A 394 -23.84 -18.64 -5.43
C CYS A 394 -22.88 -18.19 -6.54
N TYR A 395 -23.18 -17.00 -7.07
CA TYR A 395 -22.30 -16.20 -7.91
C TYR A 395 -21.81 -14.96 -7.15
N TRP A 396 -20.70 -14.34 -7.56
CA TRP A 396 -20.16 -13.16 -6.87
C TRP A 396 -19.55 -12.12 -7.83
N ASP A 397 -19.45 -10.88 -7.34
CA ASP A 397 -18.84 -9.76 -8.06
C ASP A 397 -17.34 -9.94 -8.30
N SER A 398 -16.78 -9.17 -9.23
CA SER A 398 -15.33 -9.17 -9.46
C SER A 398 -14.51 -8.38 -8.44
N ASN A 399 -14.98 -7.20 -8.03
CA ASN A 399 -14.16 -6.24 -7.28
C ASN A 399 -14.55 -6.15 -5.81
N LYS A 400 -15.84 -6.31 -5.48
CA LYS A 400 -16.36 -6.10 -4.13
C LYS A 400 -16.44 -7.38 -3.31
N ALA A 401 -16.51 -8.53 -3.96
CA ALA A 401 -16.59 -9.85 -3.35
C ALA A 401 -15.54 -10.74 -4.01
N ILE A 402 -14.62 -11.31 -3.25
CA ILE A 402 -13.57 -12.18 -3.78
C ILE A 402 -13.84 -13.58 -3.23
N GLY A 403 -14.20 -14.52 -4.10
CA GLY A 403 -14.51 -15.90 -3.72
C GLY A 403 -13.24 -16.71 -3.45
N PHE A 404 -13.28 -17.57 -2.44
CA PHE A 404 -12.22 -18.48 -2.02
C PHE A 404 -12.79 -19.87 -1.78
N ILE A 405 -12.13 -20.88 -2.35
CA ILE A 405 -12.44 -22.30 -2.14
C ILE A 405 -11.28 -22.93 -1.38
N ILE A 406 -11.60 -23.75 -0.37
CA ILE A 406 -10.62 -24.52 0.39
C ILE A 406 -10.17 -25.72 -0.44
N LYS A 407 -8.85 -25.91 -0.55
CA LYS A 407 -8.24 -27.05 -1.24
C LYS A 407 -7.78 -28.13 -0.29
N ASP A 408 -7.17 -27.69 0.80
CA ASP A 408 -6.55 -28.59 1.77
C ASP A 408 -7.64 -29.07 2.74
N PRO A 409 -7.98 -30.38 2.75
CA PRO A 409 -9.05 -30.93 3.56
C PRO A 409 -8.79 -30.84 5.07
N GLU A 410 -7.57 -30.53 5.49
CA GLU A 410 -7.27 -30.27 6.91
C GLU A 410 -7.95 -29.00 7.42
N PHE A 411 -8.32 -28.07 6.54
CA PHE A 411 -8.98 -26.82 6.91
C PHE A 411 -10.49 -26.90 6.66
N SER A 412 -11.29 -26.50 7.65
CA SER A 412 -12.71 -26.24 7.46
C SER A 412 -12.97 -24.79 7.04
N ILE A 413 -14.15 -24.53 6.48
CA ILE A 413 -14.58 -23.16 6.16
C ILE A 413 -14.64 -22.33 7.44
N GLU A 414 -15.14 -22.90 8.54
CA GLU A 414 -15.29 -22.23 9.83
C GLU A 414 -13.94 -21.84 10.43
N TYR A 415 -12.96 -22.73 10.39
CA TYR A 415 -11.62 -22.40 10.86
C TYR A 415 -11.02 -21.24 10.05
N VAL A 416 -11.07 -21.31 8.71
CA VAL A 416 -10.50 -20.26 7.86
C VAL A 416 -11.26 -18.93 8.02
N LEU A 417 -12.57 -18.96 8.25
CA LEU A 417 -13.33 -17.76 8.61
C LEU A 417 -12.87 -17.15 9.93
N GLY A 418 -12.61 -17.95 10.96
CA GLY A 418 -12.08 -17.49 12.24
C GLY A 418 -10.70 -16.85 12.09
N VAL A 419 -9.82 -17.51 11.34
CA VAL A 419 -8.48 -16.99 11.00
C VAL A 419 -8.58 -15.65 10.28
N LEU A 420 -9.30 -15.59 9.16
CA LEU A 420 -9.38 -14.39 8.31
C LEU A 420 -10.09 -13.20 8.98
N ASN A 421 -11.00 -13.45 9.92
CA ASN A 421 -11.67 -12.39 10.66
C ASN A 421 -10.95 -12.00 11.97
N SER A 422 -9.84 -12.67 12.31
CA SER A 422 -9.08 -12.35 13.51
C SER A 422 -8.39 -10.98 13.43
N SER A 423 -8.16 -10.36 14.59
CA SER A 423 -7.40 -9.10 14.67
C SER A 423 -5.98 -9.21 14.10
N LEU A 424 -5.33 -10.38 14.26
CA LEU A 424 -4.02 -10.67 13.65
C LEU A 424 -4.11 -10.59 12.12
N TYR A 425 -5.03 -11.30 11.48
CA TYR A 425 -5.14 -11.29 10.02
C TYR A 425 -5.64 -9.97 9.47
N ASN A 426 -6.47 -9.25 10.22
CA ASN A 426 -6.80 -7.88 9.89
C ASN A 426 -5.54 -6.99 9.87
N TYR A 427 -4.64 -7.12 10.86
CA TYR A 427 -3.35 -6.43 10.85
C TYR A 427 -2.45 -6.83 9.68
N LEU A 428 -2.30 -8.13 9.40
CA LEU A 428 -1.48 -8.61 8.29
C LEU A 428 -1.99 -8.08 6.94
N ALA A 429 -3.30 -8.13 6.72
CA ALA A 429 -3.91 -7.69 5.47
C ALA A 429 -3.96 -6.16 5.33
N LYS A 430 -4.45 -5.45 6.36
CA LYS A 430 -4.77 -4.02 6.32
C LYS A 430 -3.71 -3.13 6.94
N GLY A 431 -2.96 -3.62 7.91
CA GLY A 431 -1.84 -2.89 8.52
C GLY A 431 -0.53 -2.99 7.74
N ILE A 432 -0.29 -4.13 7.07
CA ILE A 432 1.00 -4.41 6.42
C ILE A 432 0.90 -4.43 4.90
N ILE A 433 0.11 -5.35 4.33
CA ILE A 433 0.13 -5.59 2.88
C ILE A 433 -0.62 -4.49 2.11
N ASN A 434 -1.79 -4.07 2.60
CA ASN A 434 -2.64 -3.12 1.90
C ASN A 434 -3.39 -2.20 2.85
N ASN A 435 -2.87 -1.00 3.05
CA ASN A 435 -3.44 0.06 3.88
C ASN A 435 -4.59 0.84 3.22
N THR A 436 -5.10 0.38 2.07
CA THR A 436 -6.23 1.02 1.38
C THR A 436 -7.54 0.26 1.66
N SER A 437 -8.66 0.92 1.39
CA SER A 437 -9.98 0.29 1.48
C SER A 437 -10.17 -0.85 0.47
N SER A 438 -9.44 -0.85 -0.66
CA SER A 438 -9.56 -1.88 -1.69
C SER A 438 -8.48 -2.95 -1.55
N ILE A 439 -8.84 -4.11 -1.00
CA ILE A 439 -7.95 -5.26 -0.94
C ILE A 439 -8.01 -6.05 -2.26
N GLN A 440 -6.83 -6.47 -2.73
CA GLN A 440 -6.68 -7.15 -4.02
C GLN A 440 -6.50 -8.65 -3.78
N LEU A 441 -6.99 -9.48 -4.70
CA LEU A 441 -6.89 -10.95 -4.59
C LEU A 441 -5.47 -11.43 -4.29
N SER A 442 -4.45 -10.90 -4.97
CA SER A 442 -3.08 -11.36 -4.73
C SER A 442 -2.53 -10.94 -3.37
N ALA A 443 -3.07 -9.88 -2.73
CA ALA A 443 -2.70 -9.50 -1.37
C ALA A 443 -3.20 -10.56 -0.38
N LEU A 444 -4.45 -11.00 -0.54
CA LEU A 444 -5.04 -12.09 0.23
C LEU A 444 -4.26 -13.39 0.02
N LYS A 445 -3.95 -13.75 -1.24
CA LYS A 445 -3.12 -14.93 -1.58
C LYS A 445 -1.73 -14.92 -0.93
N ALA A 446 -1.22 -13.75 -0.55
CA ALA A 446 0.10 -13.59 0.05
C ALA A 446 0.10 -13.55 1.59
N LEU A 447 -1.08 -13.66 2.23
CA LEU A 447 -1.16 -13.78 3.68
C LEU A 447 -0.50 -15.10 4.12
N PRO A 448 0.31 -15.10 5.19
CA PRO A 448 0.87 -16.32 5.75
C PRO A 448 -0.25 -17.10 6.43
N MET A 449 -0.17 -18.42 6.40
CA MET A 449 -1.03 -19.31 7.18
C MET A 449 -0.27 -20.58 7.50
N ILE A 450 -0.38 -21.02 8.74
CA ILE A 450 0.19 -22.29 9.22
C ILE A 450 -0.94 -23.26 9.52
N LYS A 451 -0.64 -24.55 9.46
CA LYS A 451 -1.59 -25.61 9.80
C LYS A 451 -1.84 -25.60 11.32
N PRO A 452 -3.10 -25.57 11.78
CA PRO A 452 -3.41 -25.58 13.21
C PRO A 452 -3.18 -26.94 13.85
N ASP A 453 -2.90 -26.92 15.15
CA ASP A 453 -3.09 -28.09 16.00
C ASP A 453 -4.58 -28.44 16.08
N LYS A 454 -4.89 -29.72 16.33
CA LYS A 454 -6.28 -30.22 16.39
C LYS A 454 -7.14 -29.41 17.38
N ASP A 455 -6.65 -29.20 18.59
CA ASP A 455 -7.39 -28.50 19.64
C ASP A 455 -7.64 -27.03 19.29
N ILE A 456 -6.65 -26.37 18.68
CA ILE A 456 -6.77 -24.98 18.21
C ILE A 456 -7.82 -24.90 17.10
N LYS A 457 -7.80 -25.86 16.17
CA LYS A 457 -8.77 -25.94 15.08
C LYS A 457 -10.19 -26.10 15.64
N GLU A 458 -10.42 -27.09 16.49
CA GLU A 458 -11.73 -27.40 17.08
C GLU A 458 -12.29 -26.23 17.90
N LEU A 459 -11.44 -25.54 18.67
CA LEU A 459 -11.86 -24.38 19.47
C LEU A 459 -12.30 -23.21 18.59
N VAL A 460 -11.54 -22.89 17.53
CA VAL A 460 -11.90 -21.81 16.60
C VAL A 460 -13.19 -22.16 15.86
N GLU A 461 -13.32 -23.40 15.36
CA GLU A 461 -14.53 -23.87 14.69
C GLU A 461 -15.76 -23.77 15.59
N PHE A 462 -15.66 -24.18 16.85
CA PHE A 462 -16.76 -24.10 17.81
C PHE A 462 -17.30 -22.67 17.92
N TRP A 463 -16.42 -21.69 18.13
CA TRP A 463 -16.83 -20.29 18.24
C TRP A 463 -17.41 -19.76 16.93
N VAL A 464 -16.82 -20.09 15.79
CA VAL A 464 -17.31 -19.63 14.49
C VAL A 464 -18.68 -20.24 14.15
N LYS A 465 -18.90 -21.53 14.40
CA LYS A 465 -20.21 -22.19 14.22
C LYS A 465 -21.29 -21.49 15.03
N LYS A 466 -21.00 -21.20 16.30
CA LYS A 466 -21.91 -20.43 17.17
C LYS A 466 -22.24 -19.05 16.60
N ILE A 467 -21.25 -18.32 16.07
CA ILE A 467 -21.48 -17.03 15.41
C ILE A 467 -22.39 -17.19 14.18
N LEU A 468 -22.10 -18.16 13.32
CA LEU A 468 -22.85 -18.41 12.10
C LEU A 468 -24.32 -18.76 12.40
N GLU A 469 -24.57 -19.66 13.34
CA GLU A 469 -25.92 -20.05 13.77
C GLU A 469 -26.71 -18.85 14.30
N LYS A 470 -26.12 -18.07 15.21
CA LYS A 470 -26.79 -16.90 15.79
C LYS A 470 -27.03 -15.80 14.75
N LYS A 471 -26.09 -15.58 13.81
CA LYS A 471 -26.26 -14.59 12.72
C LYS A 471 -27.28 -15.03 11.67
N LYS A 472 -27.44 -16.33 11.42
CA LYS A 472 -28.50 -16.86 10.54
C LYS A 472 -29.90 -16.61 11.12
N ILE A 473 -30.05 -16.64 12.44
CA ILE A 473 -31.30 -16.31 13.14
C ILE A 473 -31.50 -14.79 13.27
N LYS A 474 -30.48 -14.07 13.74
CA LYS A 474 -30.49 -12.62 13.95
C LYS A 474 -29.28 -11.99 13.26
N ILE A 475 -29.48 -11.37 12.10
CA ILE A 475 -28.41 -10.79 11.27
C ILE A 475 -27.49 -9.84 12.07
N ASN A 476 -28.08 -9.01 12.93
CA ASN A 476 -27.41 -8.05 13.80
C ASN A 476 -27.01 -8.63 15.17
N TYR A 477 -26.79 -9.95 15.26
CA TYR A 477 -26.23 -10.56 16.46
C TYR A 477 -24.83 -10.00 16.73
N GLU A 478 -24.60 -9.55 17.97
CA GLU A 478 -23.31 -9.11 18.46
C GLU A 478 -22.52 -10.31 19.00
N TYR A 479 -21.31 -10.50 18.48
CA TYR A 479 -20.46 -11.66 18.75
C TYR A 479 -19.11 -11.27 19.37
N ILE A 480 -19.07 -10.16 20.12
CA ILE A 480 -17.83 -9.65 20.71
C ILE A 480 -17.18 -10.67 21.65
N LYS A 481 -17.99 -11.41 22.42
CA LYS A 481 -17.49 -12.44 23.35
C LYS A 481 -16.82 -13.58 22.59
N GLU A 482 -17.49 -14.10 21.57
CA GLU A 482 -16.99 -15.14 20.69
C GLU A 482 -15.72 -14.68 19.94
N GLN A 483 -15.73 -13.45 19.39
CA GLN A 483 -14.59 -12.89 18.68
C GLN A 483 -13.35 -12.76 19.57
N ARG A 484 -13.51 -12.33 20.83
CA ARG A 484 -12.37 -12.26 21.78
C ARG A 484 -11.73 -13.62 22.01
N GLN A 485 -12.52 -14.70 22.03
CA GLN A 485 -11.99 -16.05 22.18
C GLN A 485 -11.24 -16.49 20.91
N ILE A 486 -11.77 -16.19 19.72
CA ILE A 486 -11.09 -16.46 18.44
C ILE A 486 -9.77 -15.69 18.37
N ASP A 487 -9.79 -14.37 18.63
CA ASP A 487 -8.59 -13.53 18.59
C ASP A 487 -7.53 -13.99 19.58
N LYS A 488 -7.92 -14.33 20.81
CA LYS A 488 -7.01 -14.89 21.83
C LYS A 488 -6.41 -16.21 21.36
N THR A 489 -7.23 -17.14 20.88
CA THR A 489 -6.80 -18.48 20.48
C THR A 489 -5.82 -18.42 19.31
N ILE A 490 -6.16 -17.64 18.28
CA ILE A 490 -5.27 -17.42 17.13
C ILE A 490 -3.97 -16.74 17.58
N PHE A 491 -4.05 -15.67 18.38
CA PHE A 491 -2.84 -14.98 18.82
C PHE A 491 -1.92 -15.89 19.65
N ASP A 492 -2.47 -16.62 20.63
CA ASP A 492 -1.68 -17.48 21.51
C ASP A 492 -1.02 -18.62 20.72
N PHE A 493 -1.70 -19.19 19.72
CA PHE A 493 -1.14 -20.18 18.80
C PHE A 493 0.06 -19.65 18.00
N TYR A 494 -0.09 -18.49 17.35
CA TYR A 494 1.04 -17.88 16.62
C TYR A 494 2.16 -17.41 17.55
N LYS A 495 1.82 -16.97 18.77
CA LYS A 495 2.80 -16.57 19.78
C LYS A 495 3.73 -17.72 20.16
N GLN A 496 3.22 -18.93 20.29
CA GLN A 496 4.04 -20.10 20.61
C GLN A 496 5.07 -20.43 19.52
N GLN A 497 4.77 -20.10 18.26
CA GLN A 497 5.64 -20.44 17.12
C GLN A 497 6.61 -19.32 16.73
N PHE A 498 6.23 -18.07 16.97
CA PHE A 498 6.97 -16.90 16.50
C PHE A 498 7.34 -15.91 17.62
N GLU A 499 7.10 -16.27 18.88
CA GLU A 499 7.47 -15.47 20.07
C GLU A 499 6.84 -14.06 20.07
N PHE A 500 5.60 -13.94 19.60
CA PHE A 500 4.89 -12.66 19.53
C PHE A 500 4.87 -11.91 20.86
N SER A 501 5.24 -10.63 20.80
CA SER A 501 5.36 -9.75 21.96
C SER A 501 3.99 -9.39 22.56
N GLN A 502 4.01 -8.95 23.82
CA GLN A 502 2.81 -8.40 24.46
C GLN A 502 2.39 -7.06 23.81
N ASP A 503 3.35 -6.22 23.41
CA ASP A 503 3.11 -4.98 22.67
C ASP A 503 2.32 -5.23 21.38
N LEU A 504 2.63 -6.31 20.66
CA LEU A 504 1.87 -6.72 19.48
C LEU A 504 0.43 -7.05 19.85
N LYS A 505 0.21 -7.85 20.91
CA LYS A 505 -1.14 -8.21 21.38
C LYS A 505 -1.98 -6.96 21.66
N GLU A 506 -1.39 -5.99 22.35
CA GLU A 506 -2.04 -4.72 22.67
C GLU A 506 -2.30 -3.88 21.41
N LYS A 507 -1.34 -3.82 20.47
CA LYS A 507 -1.53 -3.16 19.18
C LYS A 507 -2.68 -3.77 18.39
N LEU A 508 -2.79 -5.10 18.35
CA LEU A 508 -3.88 -5.82 17.68
C LEU A 508 -5.22 -5.52 18.33
N ASN A 509 -5.33 -5.66 19.64
CA ASN A 509 -6.56 -5.40 20.39
C ASN A 509 -7.03 -3.95 20.27
N ARG A 510 -6.11 -2.98 20.23
CA ARG A 510 -6.46 -1.56 20.18
C ARG A 510 -6.80 -1.07 18.77
N LYS A 511 -6.19 -1.62 17.72
CA LYS A 511 -6.26 -1.04 16.36
C LYS A 511 -6.91 -1.93 15.31
N TYR A 512 -6.97 -3.24 15.54
CA TYR A 512 -7.35 -4.21 14.52
C TYR A 512 -8.43 -5.19 14.96
N ALA A 513 -8.74 -5.27 16.25
CA ALA A 513 -9.91 -5.98 16.73
C ALA A 513 -11.20 -5.22 16.38
N ILE A 514 -12.27 -5.94 16.06
CA ILE A 514 -13.56 -5.31 15.74
C ILE A 514 -14.25 -4.68 16.97
N TYR A 515 -13.76 -5.02 18.17
CA TYR A 515 -14.26 -4.56 19.45
C TYR A 515 -13.37 -3.48 20.08
N SER A 516 -12.43 -2.92 19.31
CA SER A 516 -11.71 -1.70 19.71
C SER A 516 -12.66 -0.51 19.59
N ASN A 517 -12.86 0.21 20.68
CA ASN A 517 -13.59 1.49 20.69
C ASN A 517 -12.84 2.56 19.92
#